data_AF-A0A931QIP4-F1
#
_entry.id   AF-A0A931QIP4-F1
#
_cell.length_a   1.000
_cell.length_b   1.000
_cell.length_c   1.000
_cell.angle_alpha   90.00
_cell.angle_beta   90.00
_cell.angle_gamma   90.00
#
_symmetry.space_group_name_H-M   'P 1'
#
loop_
_entity.id
_entity.type
_entity.pdbx_description
1 polymer ?
#
loop_
_entity_poly.entity_id
_entity_poly.type
_entity_poly.pdbx_seq_one_letter_code
_entity_poly.pdbx_strand_id
1 'polypeptide(L)'
;MRRRRTSGVCPPLVVLLVILIDPARGLAQEAGERLYKERCSMCHALPKPGEKTEKQWPKIIEQMAANAQLNAREKESVLKYLVEHARHETVEARMAEERKLFETKCSLCHSIDRIYVLKLTPEVMDHIVNRMRLRAPDWITPEQARKILEYMKVDPHERRQRKEVKEGPAVLVRERCSACHELERVYLEAEKPGTKDWMHIVKEMQEKAPEWITKEEADHIVGFLNDLKAKKPAPA
;
A
#
# COMPACT_ATOMS: atom_id res chain seq x y z
N MET A 1 60.46 -41.86 18.93
CA MET A 1 60.30 -40.81 17.88
C MET A 1 58.83 -40.40 17.80
N ARG A 2 58.51 -39.16 18.23
CA ARG A 2 57.17 -38.56 18.19
C ARG A 2 56.84 -38.06 16.78
N ARG A 3 55.67 -38.39 16.23
CA ARG A 3 55.06 -37.64 15.11
C ARG A 3 53.66 -37.16 15.52
N ARG A 4 53.46 -35.85 15.31
CA ARG A 4 52.36 -35.02 15.81
C ARG A 4 51.09 -35.25 15.00
N ARG A 5 49.93 -35.26 15.68
CA ARG A 5 48.61 -35.03 15.11
C ARG A 5 48.45 -33.53 14.83
N THR A 6 47.99 -33.17 13.64
CA THR A 6 47.42 -31.84 13.35
C THR A 6 46.01 -32.02 12.84
N SER A 7 45.08 -31.54 13.65
CA SER A 7 43.66 -31.34 13.41
C SER A 7 43.42 -30.33 12.28
N GLY A 8 42.76 -30.75 11.20
CA GLY A 8 42.21 -29.88 10.18
C GLY A 8 40.82 -29.41 10.58
N VAL A 9 40.65 -28.11 10.76
CA VAL A 9 39.38 -27.44 11.05
C VAL A 9 38.72 -27.08 9.70
N CYS A 10 37.50 -27.59 9.46
CA CYS A 10 36.65 -27.15 8.35
C CYS A 10 36.13 -25.72 8.61
N PRO A 11 36.25 -24.77 7.67
CA PRO A 11 35.59 -23.49 7.80
C PRO A 11 34.07 -23.63 7.52
N PRO A 12 33.21 -22.86 8.19
CA PRO A 12 31.76 -23.01 8.11
C PRO A 12 31.23 -22.47 6.78
N LEU A 13 30.19 -23.14 6.26
CA LEU A 13 29.32 -22.65 5.20
C LEU A 13 28.72 -21.29 5.61
N VAL A 14 29.35 -20.19 5.17
CA VAL A 14 28.66 -18.92 5.04
C VAL A 14 27.81 -19.04 3.78
N VAL A 15 26.55 -19.40 3.99
CA VAL A 15 25.50 -19.39 2.96
C VAL A 15 25.39 -17.96 2.46
N LEU A 16 26.03 -17.71 1.31
CA LEU A 16 25.92 -16.48 0.54
C LEU A 16 24.51 -16.43 -0.05
N LEU A 17 23.53 -15.97 0.74
CA LEU A 17 22.21 -15.61 0.22
C LEU A 17 22.36 -14.28 -0.54
N VAL A 18 22.97 -14.33 -1.72
CA VAL A 18 22.95 -13.21 -2.68
C VAL A 18 21.53 -13.13 -3.20
N ILE A 19 20.89 -12.07 -2.74
CA ILE A 19 19.60 -11.55 -3.16
C ILE A 19 19.48 -11.65 -4.69
N LEU A 20 18.34 -12.16 -5.16
CA LEU A 20 17.92 -12.28 -6.57
C LEU A 20 17.70 -10.91 -7.24
N ILE A 21 18.66 -10.00 -7.15
CA ILE A 21 18.74 -8.84 -8.03
C ILE A 21 19.83 -9.19 -9.03
N ASP A 22 19.40 -9.71 -10.17
CA ASP A 22 20.25 -10.06 -11.29
C ASP A 22 21.01 -8.79 -11.75
N PRO A 23 22.32 -8.64 -11.42
CA PRO A 23 23.05 -7.38 -11.63
C PRO A 23 23.14 -7.04 -13.13
N ALA A 24 23.01 -8.03 -14.01
CA ALA A 24 22.92 -7.85 -15.44
C ALA A 24 21.65 -7.07 -15.87
N ARG A 25 20.54 -7.19 -15.12
CA ARG A 25 19.31 -6.43 -15.41
C ARG A 25 19.46 -4.95 -15.08
N GLY A 26 20.08 -4.61 -13.95
CA GLY A 26 20.35 -3.22 -13.56
C GLY A 26 21.28 -2.52 -14.54
N LEU A 27 22.39 -3.17 -14.92
CA LEU A 27 23.36 -2.62 -15.88
C LEU A 27 22.76 -2.42 -17.28
N ALA A 28 21.87 -3.31 -17.73
CA ALA A 28 21.18 -3.16 -19.01
C ALA A 28 20.13 -2.03 -19.00
N GLN A 29 19.47 -1.79 -17.86
CA GLN A 29 18.49 -0.71 -17.69
C GLN A 29 19.17 0.67 -17.65
N GLU A 30 20.28 0.79 -16.92
CA GLU A 30 21.10 2.01 -16.90
C GLU A 30 21.68 2.34 -18.28
N ALA A 31 22.08 1.30 -19.04
CA ALA A 31 22.53 1.49 -20.42
C ALA A 31 21.41 1.99 -21.35
N GLY A 32 20.20 1.44 -21.25
CA GLY A 32 19.04 1.86 -22.05
C GLY A 32 18.57 3.28 -21.72
N GLU A 33 18.50 3.64 -20.44
CA GLU A 33 18.13 4.99 -19.99
C GLU A 33 19.13 6.05 -20.48
N ARG A 34 20.43 5.77 -20.31
CA ARG A 34 21.49 6.68 -20.74
C ARG A 34 21.43 6.91 -22.24
N LEU A 35 21.36 5.83 -23.02
CA LEU A 35 21.25 5.91 -24.48
C LEU A 35 20.01 6.69 -24.92
N TYR A 36 18.87 6.47 -24.24
CA TYR A 36 17.65 7.22 -24.51
C TYR A 36 17.84 8.72 -24.31
N LYS A 37 18.37 9.13 -23.15
CA LYS A 37 18.60 10.55 -22.84
C LYS A 37 19.62 11.18 -23.78
N GLU A 38 20.73 10.51 -24.05
CA GLU A 38 21.82 11.05 -24.88
C GLU A 38 21.41 11.16 -26.35
N ARG A 39 20.75 10.15 -26.91
CA ARG A 39 20.48 10.08 -28.35
C ARG A 39 19.20 10.80 -28.74
N CYS A 40 18.16 10.72 -27.91
CA CYS A 40 16.83 11.26 -28.26
C CYS A 40 16.66 12.74 -27.92
N SER A 41 17.49 13.30 -27.03
CA SER A 41 17.49 14.74 -26.72
C SER A 41 18.22 15.60 -27.76
N MET A 42 18.94 14.98 -28.71
CA MET A 42 19.75 15.72 -29.69
C MET A 42 18.92 16.53 -30.69
N CYS A 43 17.67 16.13 -30.95
CA CYS A 43 16.87 16.72 -32.03
C CYS A 43 15.54 17.32 -31.55
N HIS A 44 15.00 16.88 -30.42
CA HIS A 44 13.74 17.39 -29.86
C HIS A 44 13.72 17.21 -28.34
N ALA A 45 12.74 17.85 -27.70
CA ALA A 45 12.46 17.61 -26.29
C ALA A 45 12.21 16.12 -26.05
N LEU A 46 12.81 15.57 -25.00
CA LEU A 46 12.71 14.16 -24.69
C LEU A 46 11.27 13.84 -24.24
N PRO A 47 10.54 12.94 -24.94
CA PRO A 47 9.26 12.48 -24.46
C PRO A 47 9.41 11.85 -23.07
N LYS A 48 8.38 11.88 -22.24
CA LYS A 48 8.42 11.06 -21.02
C LYS A 48 8.21 9.59 -21.38
N PRO A 49 8.95 8.63 -20.79
CA PRO A 49 8.76 7.22 -21.08
C PRO A 49 7.32 6.70 -20.93
N GLY A 50 6.48 7.24 -20.04
CA GLY A 50 5.06 6.86 -19.96
C GLY A 50 4.08 7.72 -20.74
N GLU A 51 4.52 8.72 -21.52
CA GLU A 51 3.64 9.43 -22.47
C GLU A 51 3.16 8.53 -23.62
N LYS A 52 3.80 7.37 -23.83
CA LYS A 52 3.40 6.36 -24.80
C LYS A 52 3.27 5.00 -24.12
N THR A 53 2.39 4.17 -24.65
CA THR A 53 2.16 2.80 -24.18
C THR A 53 3.27 1.85 -24.66
N GLU A 54 3.41 0.72 -23.97
CA GLU A 54 4.27 -0.40 -24.38
C GLU A 54 4.05 -0.87 -25.82
N LYS A 55 2.85 -0.70 -26.38
CA LYS A 55 2.51 -1.07 -27.76
C LYS A 55 2.88 0.02 -28.78
N GLN A 56 2.97 1.27 -28.33
CA GLN A 56 3.31 2.41 -29.19
C GLN A 56 4.83 2.57 -29.33
N TRP A 57 5.60 2.29 -28.28
CA TRP A 57 7.05 2.46 -28.28
C TRP A 57 7.80 1.69 -29.36
N PRO A 58 7.51 0.41 -29.65
CA PRO A 58 8.19 -0.33 -30.71
C PRO A 58 8.13 0.40 -32.05
N LYS A 59 6.95 0.84 -32.46
CA LYS A 59 6.76 1.57 -33.72
C LYS A 59 7.52 2.89 -33.76
N ILE A 60 7.56 3.63 -32.66
CA ILE A 60 8.29 4.90 -32.57
C ILE A 60 9.80 4.66 -32.68
N ILE A 61 10.31 3.65 -31.97
CA ILE A 61 11.73 3.30 -32.00
C ILE A 61 12.15 2.76 -33.37
N GLU A 62 11.30 2.01 -34.08
CA GLU A 62 11.56 1.63 -35.48
C GLU A 62 11.83 2.84 -36.37
N GLN A 63 11.06 3.92 -36.20
CA GLN A 63 11.18 5.12 -37.03
C GLN A 63 12.37 6.01 -36.61
N MET A 64 12.67 6.05 -35.32
CA MET A 64 13.64 7.01 -34.77
C MET A 64 15.05 6.42 -34.59
N ALA A 65 15.20 5.09 -34.52
CA ALA A 65 16.49 4.46 -34.26
C ALA A 65 17.57 4.84 -35.28
N ALA A 66 17.23 4.89 -36.57
CA ALA A 66 18.16 5.31 -37.62
C ALA A 66 18.56 6.79 -37.48
N ASN A 67 17.59 7.66 -37.21
CA ASN A 67 17.82 9.10 -37.02
C ASN A 67 18.68 9.37 -35.77
N ALA A 68 18.47 8.59 -34.71
CA ALA A 68 19.23 8.64 -33.47
C ALA A 68 20.56 7.86 -33.54
N GLN A 69 20.89 7.27 -34.71
CA GLN A 69 22.11 6.50 -34.97
C GLN A 69 22.31 5.33 -33.99
N LEU A 70 21.21 4.68 -33.59
CA LEU A 70 21.24 3.50 -32.73
C LEU A 70 21.57 2.25 -33.57
N ASN A 71 22.51 1.44 -33.09
CA ASN A 71 22.68 0.09 -33.61
C ASN A 71 21.62 -0.87 -33.04
N ALA A 72 21.57 -2.11 -33.55
CA ALA A 72 20.55 -3.08 -33.17
C ALA A 72 20.48 -3.38 -31.66
N ARG A 73 21.64 -3.48 -30.98
CA ARG A 73 21.69 -3.77 -29.53
C ARG A 73 21.28 -2.57 -28.70
N GLU A 74 21.69 -1.37 -29.11
CA GLU A 74 21.30 -0.12 -28.45
C GLU A 74 19.79 0.12 -28.59
N LYS A 75 19.24 -0.10 -29.79
CA LYS A 75 17.81 -0.03 -30.06
C LYS A 75 17.01 -0.95 -29.15
N GLU A 76 17.45 -2.20 -28.98
CA GLU A 76 16.79 -3.15 -28.07
C GLU A 76 16.86 -2.68 -26.62
N SER A 77 18.01 -2.14 -26.19
CA SER A 77 18.23 -1.66 -24.82
C SER A 77 17.34 -0.43 -24.50
N VAL A 78 17.25 0.52 -25.43
CA VAL A 78 16.37 1.69 -25.32
C VAL A 78 14.90 1.28 -25.35
N LEU A 79 14.51 0.37 -26.24
CA LEU A 79 13.13 -0.11 -26.31
C LEU A 79 12.71 -0.81 -25.01
N LYS A 80 13.59 -1.66 -24.46
CA LYS A 80 13.35 -2.33 -23.17
C LYS A 80 13.13 -1.30 -22.06
N TYR A 81 14.00 -0.30 -21.95
CA TYR A 81 13.85 0.79 -20.99
C TYR A 81 12.48 1.49 -21.14
N LEU A 82 12.11 1.90 -22.35
CA LEU A 82 10.86 2.65 -22.59
C LEU A 82 9.60 1.82 -22.29
N VAL A 83 9.57 0.54 -22.68
CA VAL A 83 8.44 -0.35 -22.42
C VAL A 83 8.27 -0.62 -20.91
N GLU A 84 9.37 -0.83 -20.19
CA GLU A 84 9.35 -1.06 -18.75
C GLU A 84 8.82 0.17 -17.98
N HIS A 85 9.29 1.37 -18.34
CA HIS A 85 8.87 2.60 -17.68
C HIS A 85 7.48 3.06 -18.11
N ALA A 86 7.05 2.75 -19.34
CA ALA A 86 5.66 2.93 -19.76
C ALA A 86 4.70 2.06 -18.93
N ARG A 87 5.06 0.80 -18.66
CA ARG A 87 4.29 -0.07 -17.77
C ARG A 87 4.23 0.49 -16.36
N HIS A 88 5.37 0.88 -15.79
CA HIS A 88 5.41 1.40 -14.44
C HIS A 88 4.53 2.65 -14.27
N GLU A 89 4.60 3.60 -15.20
CA GLU A 89 3.75 4.79 -15.15
C GLU A 89 2.26 4.45 -15.30
N THR A 90 1.89 3.48 -16.16
CA THR A 90 0.49 3.02 -16.25
C THR A 90 0.00 2.31 -14.99
N VAL A 91 0.88 1.59 -14.29
CA VAL A 91 0.57 0.95 -13.02
C VAL A 91 0.38 2.01 -11.93
N GLU A 92 1.30 2.96 -11.80
CA GLU A 92 1.19 4.08 -10.85
C GLU A 92 -0.08 4.91 -11.10
N ALA A 93 -0.36 5.27 -12.36
CA ALA A 93 -1.57 5.99 -12.73
C ALA A 93 -2.85 5.19 -12.41
N ARG A 94 -2.85 3.88 -12.70
CA ARG A 94 -3.96 2.98 -12.33
C ARG A 94 -4.15 2.93 -10.81
N MET A 95 -3.06 2.77 -10.05
CA MET A 95 -3.10 2.72 -8.59
C MET A 95 -3.55 4.06 -8.00
N ALA A 96 -3.18 5.19 -8.60
CA ALA A 96 -3.65 6.52 -8.21
C ALA A 96 -5.16 6.68 -8.44
N GLU A 97 -5.68 6.22 -9.58
CA GLU A 97 -7.11 6.23 -9.86
C GLU A 97 -7.90 5.27 -8.96
N GLU A 98 -7.36 4.08 -8.68
CA GLU A 98 -7.97 3.12 -7.77
C GLU A 98 -7.93 3.59 -6.31
N ARG A 99 -6.85 4.25 -5.88
CA ARG A 99 -6.74 4.93 -4.58
C ARG A 99 -7.77 6.04 -4.45
N LYS A 100 -7.88 6.90 -5.46
CA LYS A 100 -8.88 7.98 -5.50
C LYS A 100 -10.30 7.42 -5.46
N LEU A 101 -10.56 6.33 -6.18
CA LEU A 101 -11.84 5.63 -6.15
C LEU A 101 -12.14 5.12 -4.74
N PHE A 102 -11.18 4.45 -4.09
CA PHE A 102 -11.30 3.97 -2.71
C PHE A 102 -11.60 5.11 -1.73
N GLU A 103 -10.78 6.16 -1.71
CA GLU A 103 -10.95 7.29 -0.80
C GLU A 103 -12.30 7.99 -1.02
N THR A 104 -12.66 8.26 -2.27
CA THR A 104 -13.93 8.94 -2.60
C THR A 104 -15.13 8.10 -2.17
N LYS A 105 -15.10 6.79 -2.44
CA LYS A 105 -16.25 5.92 -2.15
C LYS A 105 -16.39 5.59 -0.67
N CYS A 106 -15.28 5.42 0.04
CA CYS A 106 -15.30 4.95 1.42
C CYS A 106 -15.34 6.10 2.46
N SER A 107 -14.96 7.32 2.11
CA SER A 107 -14.99 8.47 3.04
C SER A 107 -16.32 9.23 3.09
N LEU A 108 -17.28 8.90 2.20
CA LEU A 108 -18.55 9.62 2.11
C LEU A 108 -19.35 9.58 3.42
N CYS A 109 -19.40 8.41 4.06
CA CYS A 109 -20.35 8.17 5.17
C CYS A 109 -19.69 8.11 6.55
N HIS A 110 -18.45 7.66 6.62
CA HIS A 110 -17.67 7.52 7.85
C HIS A 110 -16.17 7.64 7.53
N SER A 111 -15.33 7.79 8.57
CA SER A 111 -13.89 7.83 8.36
C SER A 111 -13.36 6.50 7.79
N ILE A 112 -12.41 6.59 6.86
CA ILE A 112 -11.68 5.44 6.33
C ILE A 112 -10.52 5.00 7.24
N ASP A 113 -10.21 5.79 8.28
CA ASP A 113 -9.13 5.54 9.25
C ASP A 113 -9.21 4.13 9.87
N ARG A 114 -10.41 3.58 9.99
CA ARG A 114 -10.67 2.22 10.46
C ARG A 114 -9.92 1.14 9.68
N ILE A 115 -9.89 1.25 8.35
CA ILE A 115 -9.24 0.27 7.46
C ILE A 115 -7.72 0.29 7.68
N TYR A 116 -7.20 1.44 8.09
CA TYR A 116 -5.79 1.66 8.37
C TYR A 116 -5.34 1.21 9.75
N VAL A 117 -6.28 1.07 10.70
CA VAL A 117 -6.00 0.65 12.07
C VAL A 117 -6.23 -0.86 12.25
N LEU A 118 -7.06 -1.51 11.44
CA LEU A 118 -7.34 -2.94 11.55
C LEU A 118 -6.40 -3.80 10.69
N LYS A 119 -5.96 -4.94 11.23
CA LYS A 119 -5.32 -5.99 10.42
C LYS A 119 -6.42 -6.75 9.68
N LEU A 120 -6.60 -6.48 8.39
CA LEU A 120 -7.62 -7.12 7.56
C LEU A 120 -7.00 -8.21 6.67
N THR A 121 -7.61 -9.40 6.64
CA THR A 121 -7.29 -10.44 5.65
C THR A 121 -8.06 -10.17 4.34
N PRO A 122 -7.65 -10.75 3.20
CA PRO A 122 -8.38 -10.59 1.94
C PRO A 122 -9.85 -10.98 2.04
N GLU A 123 -10.18 -12.03 2.79
CA GLU A 123 -11.55 -12.52 2.97
C GLU A 123 -12.40 -11.51 3.76
N VAL A 124 -11.81 -10.93 4.81
CA VAL A 124 -12.48 -9.89 5.62
C VAL A 124 -12.67 -8.61 4.80
N MET A 125 -11.70 -8.23 3.96
CA MET A 125 -11.86 -7.09 3.04
C MET A 125 -13.02 -7.31 2.07
N ASP A 126 -13.06 -8.49 1.43
CA ASP A 126 -14.13 -8.86 0.49
C ASP A 126 -15.51 -8.78 1.17
N HIS A 127 -15.63 -9.28 2.41
CA HIS A 127 -16.88 -9.19 3.18
C HIS A 127 -17.30 -7.74 3.48
N ILE A 128 -16.37 -6.91 3.97
CA ILE A 128 -16.65 -5.52 4.35
C ILE A 128 -17.06 -4.69 3.13
N VAL A 129 -16.29 -4.75 2.03
CA VAL A 129 -16.59 -3.96 0.83
C VAL A 129 -17.94 -4.39 0.24
N ASN A 130 -18.24 -5.69 0.21
CA ASN A 130 -19.55 -6.15 -0.27
C ASN A 130 -20.69 -5.74 0.66
N ARG A 131 -20.48 -5.73 1.98
CA ARG A 131 -21.47 -5.21 2.93
C ARG A 131 -21.75 -3.73 2.69
N MET A 132 -20.72 -2.91 2.49
CA MET A 132 -20.88 -1.47 2.19
C MET A 132 -21.58 -1.25 0.85
N ARG A 133 -21.23 -2.05 -0.16
CA ARG A 133 -21.91 -2.08 -1.46
C ARG A 133 -23.41 -2.37 -1.32
N LEU A 134 -23.78 -3.39 -0.55
CA LEU A 134 -25.18 -3.75 -0.32
C LEU A 134 -25.94 -2.67 0.47
N ARG A 135 -25.25 -1.92 1.33
CA ARG A 135 -25.82 -0.81 2.09
C ARG A 135 -26.02 0.45 1.25
N ALA A 136 -25.20 0.66 0.22
CA ALA A 136 -25.26 1.80 -0.69
C ALA A 136 -25.08 1.36 -2.16
N PRO A 137 -26.04 0.61 -2.72
CA PRO A 137 -25.89 -0.03 -4.04
C PRO A 137 -25.77 0.96 -5.19
N ASP A 138 -26.35 2.14 -5.06
CA ASP A 138 -26.25 3.22 -6.06
C ASP A 138 -24.93 4.00 -5.96
N TRP A 139 -24.24 3.90 -4.82
CA TRP A 139 -22.99 4.62 -4.56
C TRP A 139 -21.75 3.83 -5.00
N ILE A 140 -21.75 2.52 -4.74
CA ILE A 140 -20.65 1.62 -5.08
C ILE A 140 -21.21 0.55 -6.02
N THR A 141 -20.81 0.59 -7.29
CA THR A 141 -21.23 -0.45 -8.24
C THR A 141 -20.47 -1.76 -8.01
N PRO A 142 -20.97 -2.91 -8.48
CA PRO A 142 -20.22 -4.16 -8.43
C PRO A 142 -18.84 -4.05 -9.07
N GLU A 143 -18.72 -3.30 -10.17
CA GLU A 143 -17.45 -3.05 -10.85
C GLU A 143 -16.48 -2.25 -9.99
N GLN A 144 -16.96 -1.17 -9.37
CA GLN A 144 -16.13 -0.33 -8.50
C GLN A 144 -15.69 -1.11 -7.25
N ALA A 145 -16.56 -1.96 -6.69
CA ALA A 145 -16.20 -2.83 -5.57
C ALA A 145 -15.05 -3.78 -5.93
N ARG A 146 -15.03 -4.35 -7.15
CA ARG A 146 -13.91 -5.18 -7.62
C ARG A 146 -12.60 -4.42 -7.68
N LYS A 147 -12.61 -3.21 -8.25
CA LYS A 147 -11.40 -2.34 -8.34
C LYS A 147 -10.88 -1.92 -6.97
N ILE A 148 -11.79 -1.57 -6.06
CA ILE A 148 -11.44 -1.24 -4.67
C ILE A 148 -10.76 -2.44 -3.99
N LEU A 149 -11.29 -3.65 -4.18
CA LEU A 149 -10.70 -4.87 -3.61
C LEU A 149 -9.34 -5.21 -4.22
N GLU A 150 -9.15 -5.00 -5.52
CA GLU A 150 -7.83 -5.15 -6.16
C GLU A 150 -6.81 -4.21 -5.53
N TYR A 151 -7.15 -2.92 -5.39
CA TYR A 151 -6.30 -1.93 -4.74
C TYR A 151 -5.97 -2.29 -3.28
N MET A 152 -6.98 -2.63 -2.47
CA MET A 152 -6.78 -2.97 -1.05
C MET A 152 -5.89 -4.22 -0.84
N LYS A 153 -5.90 -5.15 -1.80
CA LYS A 153 -5.05 -6.36 -1.80
C LYS A 153 -3.61 -6.05 -2.21
N VAL A 154 -3.44 -5.15 -3.18
CA VAL A 154 -2.13 -4.88 -3.78
C VAL A 154 -1.36 -3.80 -3.03
N ASP A 155 -1.99 -2.77 -2.45
CA ASP A 155 -1.33 -1.54 -1.95
C ASP A 155 -0.01 -1.82 -1.20
N PRO A 156 1.12 -1.72 -1.92
CA PRO A 156 2.44 -2.02 -1.39
C PRO A 156 3.14 -0.76 -0.85
N HIS A 157 2.68 0.44 -1.23
CA HIS A 157 3.37 1.71 -0.97
C HIS A 157 2.92 2.34 0.34
N GLU A 158 1.63 2.27 0.68
CA GLU A 158 1.15 2.76 1.96
C GLU A 158 1.46 1.76 3.10
N ARG A 159 1.54 0.45 2.80
CA ARG A 159 2.00 -0.56 3.78
C ARG A 159 3.49 -0.47 4.10
N ARG A 160 4.35 -0.08 3.16
CA ARG A 160 5.81 0.07 3.40
C ARG A 160 6.18 1.36 4.12
N GLN A 161 5.47 2.45 3.89
CA GLN A 161 5.73 3.74 4.55
C GLN A 161 4.97 3.93 5.87
N ARG A 162 3.97 3.09 6.13
CA ARG A 162 3.34 3.01 7.45
C ARG A 162 4.38 2.47 8.42
N LYS A 163 5.04 3.38 9.17
CA LYS A 163 5.51 3.02 10.51
C LYS A 163 4.31 2.33 11.16
N GLU A 164 4.48 1.07 11.52
CA GLU A 164 3.55 0.41 12.42
C GLU A 164 3.26 1.41 13.53
N VAL A 165 2.03 1.90 13.60
CA VAL A 165 1.63 2.78 14.69
C VAL A 165 1.58 1.85 15.88
N LYS A 166 2.69 1.83 16.63
CA LYS A 166 2.90 0.98 17.81
C LYS A 166 2.29 1.58 19.06
N GLU A 167 1.96 2.87 19.01
CA GLU A 167 1.53 3.64 20.17
C GLU A 167 0.41 4.61 19.78
N GLY A 168 -0.36 5.06 20.78
CA GLY A 168 -1.40 6.05 20.63
C GLY A 168 -2.83 5.51 20.74
N PRO A 169 -3.84 6.39 20.77
CA PRO A 169 -5.22 6.02 21.14
C PRO A 169 -5.86 4.94 20.26
N ALA A 170 -5.58 4.95 18.95
CA ALA A 170 -6.07 3.95 18.01
C ALA A 170 -5.51 2.55 18.31
N VAL A 171 -4.26 2.47 18.77
CA VAL A 171 -3.61 1.21 19.18
C VAL A 171 -4.19 0.74 20.51
N LEU A 172 -4.40 1.65 21.46
CA LEU A 172 -5.06 1.33 22.73
C LEU A 172 -6.45 0.72 22.51
N VAL A 173 -7.29 1.33 21.65
CA VAL A 173 -8.59 0.74 21.30
C VAL A 173 -8.42 -0.63 20.65
N ARG A 174 -7.48 -0.76 19.70
CA ARG A 174 -7.22 -2.04 19.03
C ARG A 174 -6.84 -3.12 20.04
N GLU A 175 -5.86 -2.87 20.90
CA GLU A 175 -5.29 -3.89 21.77
C GLU A 175 -6.17 -4.17 23.00
N ARG A 176 -6.65 -3.12 23.68
CA ARG A 176 -7.43 -3.27 24.90
C ARG A 176 -8.85 -3.78 24.61
N CYS A 177 -9.52 -3.22 23.60
CA CYS A 177 -10.90 -3.60 23.32
C CYS A 177 -11.00 -4.92 22.54
N SER A 178 -10.00 -5.29 21.72
CA SER A 178 -10.01 -6.60 21.04
C SER A 178 -9.76 -7.79 21.94
N ALA A 179 -9.28 -7.56 23.18
CA ALA A 179 -9.14 -8.62 24.17
C ALA A 179 -10.49 -9.32 24.44
N CYS A 180 -11.61 -8.60 24.35
CA CYS A 180 -12.95 -9.12 24.69
C CYS A 180 -14.03 -8.83 23.63
N HIS A 181 -13.77 -7.97 22.64
CA HIS A 181 -14.76 -7.55 21.65
C HIS A 181 -14.25 -7.70 20.22
N GLU A 182 -15.14 -8.02 19.29
CA GLU A 182 -14.84 -7.79 17.88
C GLU A 182 -14.76 -6.27 17.64
N LEU A 183 -13.59 -5.78 17.22
CA LEU A 183 -13.38 -4.35 17.01
C LEU A 183 -14.38 -3.75 16.03
N GLU A 184 -14.87 -4.55 15.07
CA GLU A 184 -15.91 -4.11 14.15
C GLU A 184 -17.13 -3.53 14.90
N ARG A 185 -17.56 -4.20 15.97
CA ARG A 185 -18.67 -3.75 16.81
C ARG A 185 -18.37 -2.41 17.47
N VAL A 186 -17.19 -2.26 18.06
CA VAL A 186 -16.79 -1.05 18.81
C VAL A 186 -16.83 0.19 17.91
N TYR A 187 -16.19 0.10 16.74
CA TYR A 187 -16.16 1.19 15.77
C TYR A 187 -17.55 1.50 15.19
N LEU A 188 -18.37 0.48 14.90
CA LEU A 188 -19.74 0.70 14.42
C LEU A 188 -20.61 1.40 15.47
N GLU A 189 -20.46 1.06 16.75
CA GLU A 189 -21.16 1.76 17.82
C GLU A 189 -20.67 3.20 17.98
N ALA A 190 -19.39 3.46 17.73
CA ALA A 190 -18.81 4.80 17.86
C ALA A 190 -19.31 5.77 16.78
N GLU A 191 -19.58 5.25 15.59
CA GLU A 191 -20.06 6.01 14.43
C GLU A 191 -21.59 6.21 14.44
N LYS A 192 -22.35 5.50 15.29
CA LYS A 192 -23.81 5.60 15.33
C LYS A 192 -24.27 7.00 15.77
N PRO A 193 -25.23 7.62 15.06
CA PRO A 193 -25.88 8.85 15.54
C PRO A 193 -26.66 8.59 16.83
N GLY A 194 -26.53 9.49 17.81
CA GLY A 194 -27.15 9.37 19.13
C GLY A 194 -26.12 9.24 20.25
N THR A 195 -26.50 9.67 21.45
CA THR A 195 -25.60 9.86 22.59
C THR A 195 -25.35 8.55 23.32
N LYS A 196 -24.45 7.71 22.81
CA LYS A 196 -23.71 6.83 23.71
C LYS A 196 -22.61 7.66 24.36
N ASP A 197 -22.66 7.75 25.68
CA ASP A 197 -21.61 8.38 26.47
C ASP A 197 -20.44 7.39 26.57
N TRP A 198 -19.49 7.52 25.65
CA TRP A 198 -18.28 6.69 25.67
C TRP A 198 -17.46 6.86 26.93
N MET A 199 -17.52 8.02 27.58
CA MET A 199 -16.86 8.22 28.87
C MET A 199 -17.46 7.28 29.92
N HIS A 200 -18.78 7.17 29.97
CA HIS A 200 -19.46 6.23 30.87
C HIS A 200 -19.14 4.76 30.51
N ILE A 201 -19.24 4.39 29.23
CA ILE A 201 -19.03 3.01 28.77
C ILE A 201 -17.60 2.54 29.05
N VAL A 202 -16.59 3.33 28.67
CA VAL A 202 -15.18 2.94 28.85
C VAL A 202 -14.82 2.89 30.33
N LYS A 203 -15.36 3.80 31.15
CA LYS A 203 -15.20 3.76 32.60
C LYS A 203 -15.80 2.49 33.21
N GLU A 204 -16.97 2.07 32.75
CA GLU A 204 -17.57 0.80 33.19
C GLU A 204 -16.70 -0.41 32.80
N MET A 205 -16.11 -0.38 31.60
CA MET A 205 -15.18 -1.43 31.16
C MET A 205 -13.90 -1.44 32.00
N GLN A 206 -13.38 -0.26 32.35
CA GLN A 206 -12.25 -0.12 33.27
C GLN A 206 -12.58 -0.69 34.66
N GLU A 207 -13.75 -0.36 35.23
CA GLU A 207 -14.14 -0.85 36.55
C GLU A 207 -14.30 -2.38 36.57
N LYS A 208 -14.75 -2.97 35.45
CA LYS A 208 -14.88 -4.42 35.29
C LYS A 208 -13.56 -5.14 35.04
N ALA A 209 -12.60 -4.47 34.43
CA ALA A 209 -11.31 -5.05 34.00
C ALA A 209 -10.17 -4.03 34.20
N PRO A 210 -9.88 -3.63 35.45
CA PRO A 210 -8.91 -2.57 35.75
C PRO A 210 -7.47 -2.96 35.39
N GLU A 211 -7.18 -4.25 35.27
CA GLU A 211 -5.91 -4.78 34.81
C GLU A 211 -5.72 -4.65 33.29
N TRP A 212 -6.79 -4.42 32.53
CA TRP A 212 -6.75 -4.33 31.06
C TRP A 212 -6.75 -2.92 30.52
N ILE A 213 -7.35 -1.96 31.23
CA ILE A 213 -7.43 -0.54 30.83
C ILE A 213 -7.03 0.32 32.03
N THR A 214 -5.90 1.04 31.95
CA THR A 214 -5.56 2.01 33.00
C THR A 214 -6.44 3.25 32.90
N LYS A 215 -6.44 4.09 33.95
CA LYS A 215 -7.22 5.33 33.98
C LYS A 215 -6.79 6.29 32.87
N GLU A 216 -5.49 6.40 32.64
CA GLU A 216 -4.91 7.26 31.61
C GLU A 216 -5.21 6.73 30.21
N GLU A 217 -5.22 5.40 30.03
CA GLU A 217 -5.60 4.77 28.76
C GLU A 217 -7.09 4.96 28.47
N ALA A 218 -7.95 4.91 29.49
CA ALA A 218 -9.38 5.13 29.35
C ALA A 218 -9.66 6.53 28.75
N ASP A 219 -8.99 7.57 29.24
CA ASP A 219 -9.16 8.93 28.73
C ASP A 219 -8.75 9.05 27.26
N HIS A 220 -7.63 8.43 26.87
CA HIS A 220 -7.19 8.38 25.47
C HIS A 220 -8.18 7.61 24.57
N ILE A 221 -8.69 6.47 25.05
CA ILE A 221 -9.68 5.66 24.34
C ILE A 221 -10.97 6.47 24.12
N VAL A 222 -11.47 7.15 25.16
CA VAL A 222 -12.67 7.98 25.10
C VAL A 222 -12.49 9.13 24.11
N GLY A 223 -11.36 9.84 24.17
CA GLY A 223 -11.05 10.92 23.23
C GLY A 223 -11.11 10.44 21.78
N PHE A 224 -10.44 9.32 21.49
CA PHE A 224 -10.42 8.75 20.15
C PHE A 224 -11.80 8.30 19.65
N LEU A 225 -12.60 7.62 20.48
CA LEU A 225 -13.95 7.18 20.10
C LEU A 225 -14.89 8.37 19.85
N ASN A 226 -14.71 9.47 20.58
CA ASN A 226 -15.46 10.71 20.34
C ASN A 226 -14.99 11.45 19.08
N ASP A 227 -13.71 11.44 18.75
CA ASP A 227 -13.20 12.05 17.51
C ASP A 227 -13.72 11.35 16.26
N LEU A 228 -13.89 10.02 16.32
CA LEU A 228 -14.52 9.25 15.25
C LEU A 228 -15.97 9.69 14.99
N LYS A 229 -16.69 10.08 16.03
CA LYS A 229 -18.03 10.66 15.93
C LYS A 229 -18.01 12.05 15.27
N ALA A 230 -16.97 12.86 15.50
CA ALA A 230 -16.87 14.25 15.06
C ALA A 230 -16.47 14.43 13.58
N LYS A 231 -15.72 13.49 12.99
CA LYS A 231 -15.24 13.57 11.59
C LYS A 231 -16.31 13.35 10.51
N LYS A 232 -17.60 13.31 10.84
CA LYS A 232 -18.68 13.15 9.86
C LYS A 232 -18.88 14.45 9.06
N PRO A 233 -18.68 14.50 7.74
CA PRO A 233 -19.06 15.67 6.96
C PRO A 233 -20.58 15.85 7.00
N ALA A 234 -21.03 17.10 7.10
CA ALA A 234 -22.45 17.43 6.97
C ALA A 234 -22.97 16.93 5.60
N PRO A 235 -24.20 16.39 5.52
CA PRO A 235 -24.80 16.09 4.24
C PRO A 235 -24.95 17.39 3.44
N ALA A 236 -24.41 17.40 2.22
CA ALA A 236 -24.70 18.43 1.22
C ALA A 236 -26.15 18.33 0.74
#